data_AF-X1I7M6-F1
#
_entry.id   AF-X1I7M6-F1
#
_cell.length_a   1.000
_cell.length_b   1.000
_cell.length_c   1.000
_cell.angle_alpha   90.00
_cell.angle_beta   90.00
_cell.angle_gamma   90.00
#
_symmetry.space_group_name_H-M   'P 1'
#
loop_
_entity.id
_entity.type
_entity.pdbx_description
1 polymer ?
#
loop_
_entity_poly.entity_id
_entity_poly.type
_entity_poly.pdbx_seq_one_letter_code
_entity_poly.pdbx_strand_id
1 'polypeptide(L)'
;MKMQGVPLAPSFAEEIIFEAQGYQFIAGVDEVGCGALAGPLVAAAVILPPGLDAPWVSQVRDSKQLKPDMRETLFQSIHEVAISVGTGTVPHHIIDAQGLT
;
A
#
# COMPACT_ATOMS: atom_id res chain seq x y z
N MET A 1 22.43 2.84 17.62
CA MET A 1 22.88 2.18 16.38
C MET A 1 21.89 2.60 15.30
N LYS A 2 22.29 3.52 14.41
CA LYS A 2 21.40 4.14 13.42
C LYS A 2 21.04 3.08 12.37
N MET A 3 19.76 2.70 12.27
CA MET A 3 19.32 1.84 11.17
C MET A 3 19.33 2.66 9.87
N GLN A 4 19.92 2.03 8.85
CA GLN A 4 20.23 2.58 7.54
C GLN A 4 18.98 3.04 6.78
N GLY A 5 19.19 4.02 5.91
CA GLY A 5 18.14 4.77 5.23
C GLY A 5 17.17 3.92 4.42
N VAL A 6 15.93 4.38 4.42
CA VAL A 6 14.83 3.89 3.57
C VAL A 6 15.33 3.75 2.12
N PRO A 7 15.08 2.62 1.43
CA PRO A 7 15.42 2.49 0.03
C PRO A 7 14.72 3.59 -0.79
N LEU A 8 15.46 4.24 -1.70
CA LEU A 8 14.93 5.30 -2.58
C LEU A 8 13.91 4.80 -3.63
N ALA A 9 13.62 3.50 -3.66
CA ALA A 9 12.71 2.84 -4.60
C ALA A 9 11.87 1.75 -3.89
N PRO A 10 10.63 1.49 -4.34
CA PRO A 10 9.83 0.38 -3.83
C PRO A 10 10.54 -0.96 -4.05
N SER A 11 10.51 -1.84 -3.07
CA SER A 11 11.17 -3.15 -3.11
C SER A 11 10.49 -4.15 -2.19
N PHE A 12 10.68 -5.45 -2.43
CA PHE A 12 10.19 -6.55 -1.58
C PHE A 12 11.10 -6.89 -0.39
N ALA A 13 11.91 -5.95 0.09
CA ALA A 13 12.95 -6.25 1.08
C ALA A 13 12.37 -6.70 2.42
N GLU A 14 11.32 -6.03 2.88
CA GLU A 14 10.58 -6.36 4.09
C GLU A 14 9.82 -7.69 3.95
N GLU A 15 9.20 -7.93 2.80
CA GLU A 15 8.47 -9.16 2.50
C GLU A 15 9.40 -10.37 2.54
N ILE A 16 10.59 -10.29 1.94
CA ILE A 16 11.61 -11.36 1.99
C ILE A 16 11.99 -11.69 3.44
N ILE A 17 12.09 -10.69 4.31
CA ILE A 17 12.41 -10.90 5.73
C ILE A 17 11.28 -11.67 6.43
N PHE A 18 10.02 -11.35 6.14
CA PHE A 18 8.87 -12.06 6.71
C PHE A 18 8.70 -13.47 6.12
N GLU A 19 8.95 -13.66 4.82
CA GLU A 19 8.95 -14.98 4.20
C GLU A 19 9.98 -15.91 4.86
N ALA A 20 11.19 -15.40 5.13
CA ALA A 20 12.23 -16.15 5.83
C ALA A 20 11.84 -16.55 7.27
N GLN A 21 10.88 -15.84 7.89
CA GLN A 21 10.31 -16.18 9.19
C GLN A 21 9.14 -17.18 9.11
N GLY A 22 8.75 -17.59 7.90
CA GLY A 22 7.69 -18.56 7.66
C GLY A 22 6.31 -17.95 7.40
N TYR A 23 6.20 -16.62 7.28
CA TYR A 23 4.95 -15.98 6.87
C TYR A 23 4.70 -16.24 5.37
N GLN A 24 3.48 -16.65 5.03
CA GLN A 24 3.11 -17.03 3.65
C GLN A 24 2.32 -15.95 2.91
N PHE A 25 1.60 -15.10 3.65
CA PHE A 25 0.79 -14.03 3.09
C PHE A 25 1.14 -12.74 3.83
N ILE A 26 1.80 -11.82 3.11
CA ILE A 26 2.24 -10.54 3.65
C ILE A 26 1.45 -9.46 2.96
N ALA A 27 0.74 -8.66 3.74
CA ALA A 27 -0.07 -7.56 3.23
C ALA A 27 0.65 -6.23 3.43
N GLY A 28 0.83 -5.48 2.35
CA GLY A 28 1.12 -4.05 2.42
C GLY A 28 -0.16 -3.28 2.72
N VAL A 29 -0.10 -2.33 3.65
CA VAL A 29 -1.25 -1.52 4.08
C VAL A 29 -0.91 -0.04 3.98
N ASP A 30 -1.84 0.75 3.45
CA ASP A 30 -1.72 2.21 3.36
C ASP A 30 -3.11 2.86 3.41
N GLU A 31 -3.17 4.13 3.81
CA GLU A 31 -4.40 4.90 3.94
C GLU A 31 -4.42 6.20 3.14
N VAL A 32 -5.63 6.65 2.81
CA VAL A 32 -5.89 7.92 2.15
C VAL A 32 -7.06 8.62 2.80
N GLY A 33 -6.95 9.95 2.96
CA GLY A 33 -8.00 10.78 3.53
C GLY A 33 -7.69 11.39 4.89
N CYS A 34 -6.57 11.04 5.53
CA CYS A 34 -6.18 11.59 6.85
C CYS A 34 -6.12 13.14 6.90
N GLY A 35 -5.79 13.79 5.79
CA GLY A 35 -5.71 15.26 5.69
C GLY A 35 -6.88 15.90 4.90
N ALA A 36 -7.90 15.13 4.54
CA ALA A 36 -9.03 15.64 3.77
C ALA A 36 -9.97 16.45 4.67
N LEU A 37 -10.47 17.59 4.18
CA LEU A 37 -11.47 18.41 4.91
C LEU A 37 -12.84 17.71 4.98
N ALA A 38 -13.14 16.84 4.01
CA ALA A 38 -14.40 16.12 3.92
C ALA A 38 -14.18 14.76 3.26
N GLY A 39 -15.08 13.83 3.56
CA GLY A 39 -15.03 12.45 3.07
C GLY A 39 -14.56 11.46 4.13
N PRO A 40 -14.60 10.16 3.83
CA PRO A 40 -14.15 9.13 4.74
C PRO A 40 -12.62 8.98 4.70
N LEU A 41 -12.08 8.33 5.73
CA LEU A 41 -10.76 7.70 5.67
C LEU A 41 -10.92 6.33 5.01
N VAL A 42 -10.04 6.00 4.07
CA VAL A 42 -10.02 4.69 3.40
C VAL A 42 -8.63 4.07 3.56
N ALA A 43 -8.58 2.83 4.02
CA ALA A 43 -7.38 2.02 4.04
C ALA A 43 -7.49 0.87 3.05
N ALA A 44 -6.37 0.47 2.46
CA ALA A 44 -6.28 -0.69 1.58
C ALA A 44 -5.22 -1.66 2.09
N ALA A 45 -5.47 -2.96 1.92
CA ALA A 45 -4.53 -4.03 2.18
C ALA A 45 -4.35 -4.86 0.90
N VAL A 46 -3.11 -5.03 0.46
CA VAL A 46 -2.78 -5.75 -0.78
C VAL A 46 -1.76 -6.84 -0.47
N ILE A 47 -2.07 -8.08 -0.85
CA ILE A 47 -1.13 -9.22 -0.79
C ILE A 47 -0.66 -9.50 -2.22
N LEU A 48 0.63 -9.31 -2.46
CA LEU A 48 1.28 -9.63 -3.72
C LEU A 48 1.91 -11.03 -3.66
N PRO A 49 2.05 -11.73 -4.80
CA PRO A 49 2.71 -13.03 -4.82
C PRO A 49 4.21 -12.89 -4.49
N PRO A 50 4.77 -13.87 -3.75
CA PRO A 50 6.19 -13.88 -3.41
C PRO A 50 7.04 -13.98 -4.70
N GLY A 51 8.15 -13.25 -4.73
CA GLY A 51 9.05 -13.24 -5.90
C GLY A 51 8.45 -12.60 -7.15
N LEU A 52 7.42 -11.76 -7.03
CA LEU A 52 6.88 -10.99 -8.15
C LEU A 52 7.97 -10.13 -8.79
N ASP A 53 8.31 -10.43 -10.04
CA ASP A 53 9.21 -9.63 -10.87
C ASP A 53 8.42 -9.03 -12.03
N ALA A 54 7.92 -7.81 -11.85
CA ALA A 54 7.20 -7.07 -12.87
C ALA A 54 7.78 -5.66 -13.04
N PRO A 55 7.97 -5.16 -14.28
CA PRO A 55 8.62 -3.87 -14.53
C PRO A 55 7.95 -2.67 -13.84
N TRP A 56 6.63 -2.76 -13.63
CA TRP A 56 5.83 -1.72 -13.00
C TRP A 56 6.00 -1.64 -11.47
N VAL A 57 6.55 -2.67 -10.80
CA VAL A 57 6.75 -2.67 -9.34
C VAL A 57 7.58 -1.46 -8.90
N SER A 58 8.66 -1.17 -9.64
CA SER A 58 9.52 -0.01 -9.40
C SER A 58 8.82 1.35 -9.56
N GLN A 59 7.65 1.36 -10.19
CA GLN A 59 6.82 2.55 -10.46
C GLN A 59 5.75 2.79 -9.38
N VAL A 60 5.51 1.82 -8.49
CA VAL A 60 4.58 1.94 -7.34
C VAL A 60 5.22 2.79 -6.24
N ARG A 61 5.58 4.02 -6.58
CA ARG A 61 6.09 5.06 -5.66
C ARG A 61 4.92 5.82 -5.05
N ASP A 62 5.21 6.81 -4.19
CA ASP A 62 4.21 7.72 -3.63
C ASP A 62 3.26 8.21 -4.73
N SER A 63 1.99 7.80 -4.62
CA SER A 63 0.95 8.02 -5.62
C SER A 63 0.71 9.50 -5.92
N LYS A 64 1.15 10.39 -5.01
CA LYS A 64 1.12 11.85 -5.17
C LYS A 64 2.09 12.35 -6.24
N GLN A 65 3.09 11.56 -6.62
CA GLN A 65 4.04 11.87 -7.69
C GLN A 65 3.59 11.31 -9.05
N LEU A 66 2.52 10.52 -9.08
CA LEU A 66 1.99 9.88 -10.29
C LEU A 66 0.87 10.71 -10.92
N LYS A 67 0.79 10.69 -12.25
CA LYS A 67 -0.36 11.22 -12.99
C LYS A 67 -1.58 10.31 -12.80
N PRO A 68 -2.82 10.84 -12.89
CA PRO A 68 -4.04 10.04 -12.77
C PRO A 68 -4.06 8.78 -13.64
N ASP A 69 -3.73 8.91 -14.93
CA ASP A 69 -3.74 7.78 -15.87
C ASP A 69 -2.73 6.68 -15.49
N MET A 70 -1.57 7.08 -14.93
CA MET A 70 -0.57 6.13 -14.44
C MET A 70 -1.07 5.39 -13.21
N ARG A 71 -1.82 6.06 -12.32
CA ARG A 71 -2.42 5.39 -11.15
C ARG A 71 -3.45 4.36 -11.58
N GLU A 72 -4.30 4.68 -12.57
CA GLU A 72 -5.27 3.72 -13.10
C GLU A 72 -4.56 2.51 -13.73
N THR A 73 -3.50 2.76 -14.52
CA THR A 73 -2.69 1.68 -15.12
C THR A 73 -2.06 0.78 -14.06
N LEU A 74 -1.47 1.36 -13.02
CA LEU A 74 -0.89 0.60 -11.91
C LEU A 74 -1.96 -0.13 -11.09
N PHE A 75 -3.12 0.48 -10.86
CA PHE A 75 -4.24 -0.15 -10.18
C PHE A 75 -4.66 -1.45 -10.87
N GLN A 76 -4.84 -1.41 -12.19
CA GLN A 76 -5.14 -2.61 -12.98
C GLN A 76 -4.00 -3.64 -12.90
N SER A 77 -2.75 -3.20 -13.08
CA SER A 77 -1.57 -4.08 -13.02
C SER A 77 -1.44 -4.81 -11.66
N ILE A 78 -1.72 -4.08 -10.57
CA ILE A 78 -1.72 -4.64 -9.21
C ILE A 78 -2.88 -5.61 -9.03
N HIS A 79 -4.11 -5.24 -9.45
CA HIS A 79 -5.29 -6.09 -9.30
C HIS A 79 -5.20 -7.40 -10.09
N GLU A 80 -4.55 -7.38 -11.26
CA GLU A 80 -4.35 -8.57 -12.08
C GLU A 80 -3.46 -9.63 -11.40
N VAL A 81 -2.46 -9.20 -10.62
CA VAL A 81 -1.48 -10.13 -10.01
C VAL A 81 -1.68 -10.37 -8.52
N ALA A 82 -2.39 -9.47 -7.83
CA ALA A 82 -2.57 -9.57 -6.38
C ALA A 82 -3.27 -10.88 -6.02
N ILE A 83 -2.76 -11.56 -4.98
CA ILE A 83 -3.41 -12.73 -4.39
C ILE A 83 -4.74 -12.30 -3.77
N SER A 84 -4.75 -11.15 -3.09
CA SER A 84 -5.94 -10.58 -2.47
C SER A 84 -5.79 -9.07 -2.30
N VAL A 85 -6.91 -8.39 -2.44
CA VAL A 85 -7.05 -6.95 -2.16
C VAL A 85 -8.27 -6.76 -1.25
N GLY A 86 -8.10 -5.97 -0.20
CA GLY A 86 -9.17 -5.56 0.69
C GLY A 86 -9.15 -4.06 0.94
N THR A 87 -10.33 -3.47 1.14
CA THR A 87 -10.47 -2.06 1.53
C THR A 87 -11.34 -1.93 2.77
N GLY A 88 -11.03 -0.94 3.59
CA GLY A 88 -11.80 -0.57 4.77
C GLY A 88 -12.08 0.93 4.75
N THR A 89 -13.31 1.32 5.09
CA THR A 89 -13.75 2.71 5.05
C THR A 89 -14.27 3.13 6.41
N VAL A 90 -13.76 4.24 6.93
CA VAL A 90 -14.23 4.86 8.17
C VAL A 90 -14.91 6.19 7.82
N PRO A 91 -16.22 6.33 8.02
CA PRO A 91 -16.93 7.57 7.72
C PRO A 91 -16.56 8.68 8.71
N HIS A 92 -16.64 9.93 8.26
CA HIS A 92 -16.19 11.10 9.03
C HIS A 92 -16.80 11.17 10.45
N HIS A 93 -18.08 10.82 10.64
CA HIS A 93 -18.71 10.91 11.96
C HIS A 93 -18.08 9.98 13.01
N ILE A 94 -17.43 8.88 12.59
CA ILE A 94 -16.66 8.02 13.49
C ILE A 94 -15.32 8.70 13.83
N ILE A 95 -14.68 9.31 12.83
CA ILE A 95 -13.42 10.06 13.01
C ILE A 95 -13.65 11.27 13.93
N ASP A 96 -14.75 12.00 13.74
CA ASP A 96 -15.14 13.14 14.57
C ASP A 96 -15.35 12.72 16.03
N ALA A 97 -15.86 11.50 16.26
CA ALA A 97 -16.15 10.97 17.59
C ALA A 97 -14.94 10.33 18.28
N GLN A 98 -14.01 9.73 17.53
CA GLN A 98 -12.91 8.91 18.08
C GLN A 98 -11.51 9.48 17.84
N GLY A 99 -11.38 10.44 16.92
CA GLY A 99 -10.10 11.00 16.47
C GLY A 99 -9.38 10.14 15.42
N LEU A 100 -8.27 10.69 14.90
CA LEU A 100 -7.24 9.96 14.14
C LEU A 100 -6.06 9.75 15.10
N THR A 101 -5.72 8.50 15.43
CA THR A 101 -4.60 8.15 16.32
C THR A 101 -3.70 7.10 15.69
#